data_AF-A0AAD3DJB1-F1
#
_entry.id   AF-A0AAD3DJB1-F1
#
_cell.length_a   1.000
_cell.length_b   1.000
_cell.length_c   1.000
_cell.angle_alpha   90.00
_cell.angle_beta   90.00
_cell.angle_gamma   90.00
#
_symmetry.space_group_name_H-M   'P 1'
#
loop_
_entity.id
_entity.type
_entity.pdbx_description
1 polymer ?
#
loop_
_entity_poly.entity_id
_entity_poly.type
_entity_poly.pdbx_seq_one_letter_code
_entity_poly.pdbx_strand_id
1 'polypeptide(L)'
;MPPRGRSATQQHDNDGAGPSSSGLTFPEYVPFAITQSVLAEGVIPEDEVKAMIRRLTNRTNDDAFALVLRKVQADVKFLDIGIERVKLPANKSWYLCAINKDADESSKLMGSKYNAEQIQYFKAVLEAIGKAAPPEEGLIAQVGRIALVNVDPLREPAGAGAAGEGGSQAAGAAARGGRKLSMVDKGELLKGFVQDGWLHEPRQGYYTMGPRTLSELKDYALSVLHPEVAEELQRDYM
;
A
#
# COMPACT_ATOMS: atom_id res chain seq x y z
N MET A 1 82.29 18.43 -32.89
CA MET A 1 82.22 17.54 -31.71
C MET A 1 80.99 17.91 -30.89
N PRO A 2 80.02 16.99 -30.68
CA PRO A 2 78.90 17.17 -29.75
C PRO A 2 79.26 16.65 -28.34
N PRO A 3 78.49 17.03 -27.31
CA PRO A 3 77.75 16.02 -26.53
C PRO A 3 76.32 16.49 -26.21
N ARG A 4 75.28 15.70 -26.47
CA ARG A 4 74.68 14.62 -25.64
C ARG A 4 73.99 15.11 -24.36
N GLY A 5 72.71 14.75 -24.28
CA GLY A 5 71.70 15.27 -23.37
C GLY A 5 71.73 14.77 -21.93
N ARG A 6 70.75 15.26 -21.18
CA ARG A 6 70.20 14.66 -19.96
C ARG A 6 68.71 14.96 -19.86
N SER A 7 67.91 13.90 -19.93
CA SER A 7 66.59 13.85 -19.32
C SER A 7 66.77 13.64 -17.82
N ALA A 8 66.00 14.35 -17.00
CA ALA A 8 65.78 14.01 -15.60
C ALA A 8 64.32 14.29 -15.24
N THR A 9 63.63 13.20 -14.95
CA THR A 9 62.30 13.03 -14.38
C THR A 9 62.26 13.52 -12.93
N GLN A 10 61.14 14.11 -12.50
CA GLN A 10 60.51 14.07 -11.16
C GLN A 10 59.63 15.33 -10.99
N GLN A 11 58.49 15.36 -10.29
CA GLN A 11 57.47 14.44 -9.78
C GLN A 11 56.56 15.34 -8.91
N HIS A 12 55.24 15.11 -8.90
CA HIS A 12 54.25 15.67 -7.93
C HIS A 12 54.07 17.20 -7.98
N ASP A 13 52.86 17.76 -8.06
CA ASP A 13 51.73 17.49 -7.19
C ASP A 13 50.40 17.27 -7.92
N ASN A 14 49.80 16.15 -7.54
CA ASN A 14 48.41 15.82 -7.69
C ASN A 14 47.72 16.31 -6.41
N ASP A 15 46.88 17.34 -6.48
CA ASP A 15 45.86 17.58 -5.44
C ASP A 15 44.76 18.50 -5.96
N GLY A 16 43.64 17.86 -6.30
CA GLY A 16 42.42 18.50 -6.74
C GLY A 16 41.34 17.51 -7.13
N ALA A 17 41.43 16.26 -6.65
CA ALA A 17 40.30 15.35 -6.66
C ALA A 17 39.29 15.86 -5.63
N GLY A 18 38.38 16.73 -6.08
CA GLY A 18 37.07 16.81 -5.46
C GLY A 18 36.49 15.39 -5.42
N PRO A 19 35.73 15.01 -4.38
CA PRO A 19 35.17 13.68 -4.30
C PRO A 19 34.25 13.50 -5.51
N SER A 20 34.73 12.78 -6.52
CA SER A 20 33.90 12.20 -7.55
C SER A 20 32.88 11.37 -6.82
N SER A 21 31.66 11.89 -6.68
CA SER A 21 30.50 11.04 -6.52
C SER A 21 30.57 10.10 -7.73
N SER A 22 31.07 8.89 -7.51
CA SER A 22 30.87 7.75 -8.39
C SER A 22 29.35 7.54 -8.40
N GLY A 23 28.70 8.38 -9.19
CA GLY A 23 27.27 8.54 -9.24
C GLY A 23 26.71 7.18 -9.58
N LEU A 24 25.92 6.64 -8.68
CA LEU A 24 25.27 5.38 -8.89
C LEU A 24 24.28 5.58 -10.05
N THR A 25 24.70 5.33 -11.29
CA THR A 25 23.85 5.50 -12.47
C THR A 25 23.22 4.17 -12.84
N PHE A 26 21.95 4.19 -13.23
CA PHE A 26 21.26 3.06 -13.82
C PHE A 26 20.67 3.45 -15.18
N PRO A 27 20.46 2.49 -16.08
CA PRO A 27 19.77 2.75 -17.34
C PRO A 27 18.33 3.23 -17.13
N GLU A 28 17.84 4.14 -17.97
CA GLU A 28 16.46 4.67 -17.91
C GLU A 28 15.37 3.59 -18.04
N TYR A 29 15.67 2.44 -18.65
CA TYR A 29 14.70 1.33 -18.73
C TYR A 29 14.39 0.71 -17.36
N VAL A 30 15.26 0.88 -16.36
CA VAL A 30 15.08 0.31 -15.02
C VAL A 30 13.90 0.96 -14.30
N PRO A 31 13.87 2.28 -14.04
CA PRO A 31 12.71 2.92 -13.42
C PRO A 31 11.44 2.76 -14.26
N PHE A 32 11.54 2.75 -15.59
CA PHE A 32 10.39 2.49 -16.46
C PHE A 32 9.79 1.10 -16.20
N ALA A 33 10.61 0.04 -16.19
CA ALA A 33 10.15 -1.32 -15.93
C ALA A 33 9.53 -1.46 -14.54
N ILE A 34 10.16 -0.89 -13.51
CA ILE A 34 9.61 -0.90 -12.14
C ILE A 34 8.27 -0.15 -12.08
N THR A 35 8.16 1.00 -12.74
CA THR A 35 6.90 1.76 -12.82
C THR A 35 5.81 0.94 -13.47
N GLN A 36 6.08 0.29 -14.60
CA GLN A 36 5.11 -0.56 -15.30
C GLN A 36 4.65 -1.73 -14.41
N SER A 37 5.57 -2.39 -13.71
CA SER A 37 5.22 -3.47 -12.78
C SER A 37 4.31 -2.96 -11.66
N VAL A 38 4.68 -1.87 -10.97
CA VAL A 38 3.91 -1.35 -9.83
C VAL A 38 2.52 -0.87 -10.26
N LEU A 39 2.39 -0.24 -11.43
CA LEU A 39 1.09 0.19 -11.96
C LEU A 39 0.21 -0.98 -12.43
N ALA A 40 0.81 -2.06 -12.94
CA ALA A 40 0.07 -3.23 -13.40
C ALA A 40 -0.49 -4.05 -12.23
N GLU A 41 0.33 -4.29 -11.20
CA GLU A 41 -0.04 -5.10 -10.04
C GLU A 41 -0.75 -4.28 -8.94
N GLY A 42 -0.55 -2.96 -8.91
CA GLY A 42 -1.05 -2.05 -7.87
C GLY A 42 -0.29 -2.15 -6.54
N VAL A 43 0.18 -3.34 -6.18
CA VAL A 43 1.03 -3.59 -5.00
C VAL A 43 2.10 -4.63 -5.32
N ILE A 44 3.34 -4.37 -4.90
CA ILE A 44 4.47 -5.32 -5.07
C ILE A 44 5.30 -5.37 -3.78
N PRO A 45 5.71 -6.56 -3.30
CA PRO A 45 6.68 -6.68 -2.22
C PRO A 45 8.01 -5.98 -2.55
N GLU A 46 8.58 -5.26 -1.58
CA GLU A 46 9.85 -4.56 -1.80
C GLU A 46 10.99 -5.50 -2.21
N ASP A 47 11.04 -6.70 -1.64
CA ASP A 47 12.10 -7.66 -1.95
C ASP A 47 12.04 -8.11 -3.41
N GLU A 48 10.84 -8.16 -3.99
CA GLU A 48 10.64 -8.42 -5.42
C GLU A 48 11.09 -7.23 -6.27
N VAL A 49 10.76 -6.00 -5.87
CA VAL A 49 11.25 -4.77 -6.53
C VAL A 49 12.78 -4.71 -6.52
N LYS A 50 13.40 -4.99 -5.36
CA LYS A 50 14.85 -5.06 -5.23
C LYS A 50 15.44 -6.18 -6.10
N ALA A 51 14.80 -7.36 -6.15
CA ALA A 51 15.22 -8.44 -7.03
C ALA A 51 15.14 -8.04 -8.52
N MET A 52 14.10 -7.32 -8.92
CA MET A 52 13.98 -6.77 -10.27
C MET A 52 15.10 -5.78 -10.57
N ILE A 53 15.38 -4.84 -9.68
CA ILE A 53 16.46 -3.86 -9.86
C ILE A 53 17.81 -4.56 -9.98
N ARG A 54 18.13 -5.49 -9.08
CA ARG A 54 19.36 -6.30 -9.13
C ARG A 54 19.51 -7.02 -10.47
N ARG A 55 18.44 -7.67 -10.94
CA ARG A 55 18.41 -8.37 -12.23
C ARG A 55 18.60 -7.41 -13.41
N LEU A 56 17.92 -6.28 -13.42
CA LEU A 56 17.95 -5.30 -14.53
C LEU A 56 19.25 -4.49 -14.60
N THR A 57 19.94 -4.34 -13.47
CA THR A 57 21.21 -3.60 -13.36
C THR A 57 22.44 -4.50 -13.28
N ASN A 58 22.24 -5.83 -13.25
CA ASN A 58 23.29 -6.83 -13.02
C ASN A 58 24.10 -6.57 -11.72
N ARG A 59 23.40 -6.23 -10.64
CA ARG A 59 23.96 -5.94 -9.31
C ARG A 59 23.58 -7.04 -8.31
N THR A 60 24.38 -7.18 -7.25
CA THR A 60 24.14 -8.12 -6.15
C THR A 60 23.66 -7.45 -4.86
N ASN A 61 23.72 -6.11 -4.79
CA ASN A 61 23.33 -5.29 -3.65
C ASN A 61 22.13 -4.40 -3.97
N ASP A 62 21.59 -3.72 -2.96
CA ASP A 62 20.39 -2.87 -3.06
C ASP A 62 20.71 -1.37 -3.11
N ASP A 63 21.96 -1.00 -3.45
CA ASP A 63 22.43 0.39 -3.45
C ASP A 63 21.61 1.30 -4.37
N ALA A 64 21.13 0.75 -5.49
CA ALA A 64 20.32 1.46 -6.47
C ALA A 64 18.85 1.66 -6.06
N PHE A 65 18.35 0.92 -5.05
CA PHE A 65 16.93 0.90 -4.71
C PHE A 65 16.38 2.31 -4.42
N ALA A 66 17.04 3.06 -3.54
CA ALA A 66 16.58 4.39 -3.14
C ALA A 66 16.57 5.39 -4.31
N LEU A 67 17.54 5.30 -5.22
CA LEU A 67 17.64 6.20 -6.37
C LEU A 67 16.61 5.83 -7.45
N VAL A 68 16.40 4.54 -7.71
CA VAL A 68 15.35 4.06 -8.63
C VAL A 68 13.97 4.46 -8.09
N LEU A 69 13.70 4.25 -6.80
CA LEU A 69 12.41 4.61 -6.20
C LEU A 69 12.10 6.10 -6.34
N ARG A 70 13.08 6.98 -6.08
CA ARG A 70 12.90 8.43 -6.28
C ARG A 70 12.56 8.78 -7.72
N LYS A 71 13.22 8.14 -8.70
CA LYS A 71 12.95 8.37 -10.12
C LYS A 71 11.55 7.89 -10.51
N VAL A 72 11.17 6.68 -10.08
CA VAL A 72 9.84 6.10 -10.27
C VAL A 72 8.75 7.03 -9.71
N GLN A 73 8.91 7.53 -8.48
CA GLN A 73 7.98 8.47 -7.85
C GLN A 73 7.86 9.80 -8.62
N ALA A 74 8.96 10.30 -9.18
CA ALA A 74 8.95 11.50 -10.01
C ALA A 74 8.22 11.27 -11.34
N ASP A 75 8.42 10.10 -11.95
CA ASP A 75 7.87 9.74 -13.26
C ASP A 75 6.36 9.56 -13.23
N VAL A 76 5.76 9.14 -12.11
CA VAL A 76 4.29 8.98 -12.00
C VAL A 76 3.56 10.23 -11.52
N LYS A 77 4.29 11.24 -11.05
CA LYS A 77 3.71 12.41 -10.39
C LYS A 77 2.73 13.19 -11.27
N PHE A 78 2.97 13.23 -12.58
CA PHE A 78 2.11 13.96 -13.52
C PHE A 78 0.74 13.29 -13.77
N LEU A 79 0.57 12.04 -13.31
CA LEU A 79 -0.68 11.29 -13.39
C LEU A 79 -1.51 11.39 -12.10
N ASP A 80 -1.07 12.22 -11.14
CA ASP A 80 -1.62 12.29 -9.78
C ASP A 80 -1.63 10.93 -9.06
N ILE A 81 -0.71 10.05 -9.48
CA ILE A 81 -0.42 8.77 -8.84
C ILE A 81 0.82 8.95 -7.95
N GLY A 82 0.75 8.42 -6.74
CA GLY A 82 1.91 8.20 -5.88
C GLY A 82 2.40 6.77 -5.95
N ILE A 83 3.70 6.55 -5.81
CA ILE A 83 4.22 5.23 -5.44
C ILE A 83 4.75 5.35 -4.02
N GLU A 84 4.04 4.73 -3.08
CA GLU A 84 4.34 4.83 -1.66
C GLU A 84 4.79 3.49 -1.09
N ARG A 85 5.66 3.58 -0.09
CA ARG A 85 6.21 2.44 0.61
C ARG A 85 5.42 2.26 1.91
N VAL A 86 4.86 1.09 2.14
CA VAL A 86 4.07 0.78 3.35
C VAL A 86 4.58 -0.50 4.00
N LYS A 87 4.64 -0.54 5.32
CA LYS A 87 4.99 -1.75 6.06
C LYS A 87 3.71 -2.43 6.51
N LEU A 88 3.56 -3.71 6.20
CA LEU A 88 2.37 -4.44 6.61
C LEU A 88 2.53 -4.98 8.04
N PRO A 89 1.66 -4.62 9.01
CA PRO A 89 1.82 -5.07 10.39
C PRO A 89 1.71 -6.57 10.57
N ALA A 90 1.00 -7.26 9.68
CA ALA A 90 0.74 -8.70 9.74
C ALA A 90 2.00 -9.56 9.57
N ASN A 91 2.93 -9.15 8.70
CA ASN A 91 4.14 -9.90 8.38
C ASN A 91 5.43 -9.07 8.50
N LYS A 92 5.32 -7.79 8.84
CA LYS A 92 6.41 -6.81 8.97
C LYS A 92 7.21 -6.56 7.68
N SER A 93 6.70 -7.00 6.54
CA SER A 93 7.32 -6.81 5.23
C SER A 93 6.94 -5.47 4.61
N TRP A 94 7.84 -4.93 3.79
CA TRP A 94 7.63 -3.69 3.04
C TRP A 94 7.02 -3.96 1.68
N TYR A 95 6.11 -3.08 1.26
CA TYR A 95 5.44 -3.13 -0.03
C TYR A 95 5.53 -1.76 -0.69
N LEU A 96 5.58 -1.74 -2.02
CA LEU A 96 5.34 -0.56 -2.83
C LEU A 96 3.91 -0.61 -3.35
N CYS A 97 3.16 0.46 -3.17
CA CYS A 97 1.77 0.60 -3.60
C CYS A 97 1.64 1.79 -4.54
N ALA A 98 0.96 1.58 -5.68
CA ALA A 98 0.44 2.67 -6.49
C ALA A 98 -0.80 3.25 -5.78
N ILE A 99 -0.77 4.54 -5.48
CA ILE A 99 -1.85 5.25 -4.80
C ILE A 99 -2.41 6.34 -5.69
N ASN A 100 -3.73 6.51 -5.70
CA ASN A 100 -4.36 7.66 -6.34
C ASN A 100 -4.41 8.83 -5.34
N LYS A 101 -3.80 9.97 -5.64
CA LYS A 101 -3.75 11.11 -4.70
C LYS A 101 -5.00 11.98 -4.74
N ASP A 102 -5.57 12.17 -5.93
CA ASP A 102 -6.62 13.16 -6.19
C ASP A 102 -8.04 12.58 -6.20
N ALA A 103 -8.17 11.26 -6.08
CA ALA A 103 -9.47 10.62 -5.91
C ALA A 103 -10.08 10.91 -4.52
N ASP A 104 -11.39 11.12 -4.46
CA ASP A 104 -12.15 11.07 -3.21
C ASP A 104 -12.06 9.65 -2.61
N GLU A 105 -12.29 9.49 -1.30
CA GLU A 105 -12.15 8.17 -0.65
C GLU A 105 -12.90 7.06 -1.37
N SER A 106 -14.09 7.36 -1.90
CA SER A 106 -14.91 6.40 -2.65
C SER A 106 -14.30 6.01 -4.01
N SER A 107 -13.64 6.94 -4.71
CA SER A 107 -12.90 6.62 -5.95
C SER A 107 -11.55 5.96 -5.68
N LYS A 108 -10.86 6.34 -4.59
CA LYS A 108 -9.64 5.68 -4.09
C LYS A 108 -9.92 4.23 -3.71
N LEU A 109 -11.08 4.00 -3.11
CA LEU A 109 -11.45 2.74 -2.52
C LEU A 109 -11.36 1.58 -3.50
N MET A 110 -11.68 1.74 -4.79
CA MET A 110 -11.78 0.59 -5.71
C MET A 110 -11.99 0.89 -7.22
N GLY A 111 -11.92 2.16 -7.66
CA GLY A 111 -12.12 2.53 -9.08
C GLY A 111 -13.39 1.95 -9.71
N SER A 112 -13.36 1.65 -11.02
CA SER A 112 -14.48 1.08 -11.79
C SER A 112 -14.70 -0.43 -11.59
N LYS A 113 -13.88 -1.10 -10.75
CA LYS A 113 -13.90 -2.57 -10.64
C LYS A 113 -15.04 -3.08 -9.76
N TYR A 114 -15.32 -2.37 -8.67
CA TYR A 114 -16.33 -2.78 -7.70
C TYR A 114 -17.51 -1.81 -7.69
N ASN A 115 -18.71 -2.36 -7.56
CA ASN A 115 -19.93 -1.58 -7.46
C ASN A 115 -20.16 -1.07 -6.01
N ALA A 116 -21.14 -0.19 -5.84
CA ALA A 116 -21.43 0.43 -4.55
C ALA A 116 -21.72 -0.58 -3.42
N GLU A 117 -22.40 -1.70 -3.70
CA GLU A 117 -22.71 -2.73 -2.70
C GLU A 117 -21.45 -3.47 -2.25
N GLN A 118 -20.54 -3.76 -3.18
CA GLN A 118 -19.27 -4.41 -2.91
C GLN A 118 -18.35 -3.49 -2.08
N ILE A 119 -18.33 -2.19 -2.40
CA ILE A 119 -17.60 -1.19 -1.62
C ILE A 119 -18.17 -1.09 -0.20
N GLN A 120 -19.50 -1.07 -0.05
CA GLN A 120 -20.12 -1.05 1.27
C GLN A 120 -19.81 -2.32 2.08
N TYR A 121 -19.80 -3.49 1.43
CA TYR A 121 -19.34 -4.73 2.07
C TYR A 121 -17.88 -4.66 2.51
N PHE A 122 -17.00 -4.11 1.67
CA PHE A 122 -15.60 -3.91 2.05
C PHE A 122 -15.44 -3.01 3.28
N LYS A 123 -16.13 -1.87 3.32
CA LYS A 123 -16.14 -0.97 4.48
C LYS A 123 -16.57 -1.69 5.76
N ALA A 124 -17.63 -2.50 5.69
CA ALA A 124 -18.11 -3.28 6.82
C ALA A 124 -17.11 -4.37 7.26
N VAL A 125 -16.36 -4.96 6.32
CA VAL A 125 -15.24 -5.87 6.62
C VAL A 125 -14.12 -5.14 7.36
N LEU A 126 -13.73 -3.94 6.92
CA LEU A 126 -12.71 -3.14 7.60
C LEU A 126 -13.14 -2.76 9.02
N GLU A 127 -14.40 -2.37 9.21
CA GLU A 127 -14.94 -2.13 10.56
C GLU A 127 -14.93 -3.39 11.43
N ALA A 128 -15.27 -4.55 10.88
CA ALA A 128 -15.24 -5.81 11.61
C ALA A 128 -13.81 -6.17 12.04
N ILE A 129 -12.81 -5.90 11.20
CA ILE A 129 -11.39 -6.04 11.53
C ILE A 129 -10.99 -5.03 12.61
N GLY A 130 -11.38 -3.77 12.48
CA GLY A 130 -10.99 -2.71 13.42
C GLY A 130 -11.60 -2.85 14.81
N LYS A 131 -12.81 -3.43 14.92
CA LYS A 131 -13.50 -3.71 16.19
C LYS A 131 -13.04 -5.02 16.86
N ALA A 132 -12.38 -5.91 16.12
CA ALA A 132 -11.92 -7.18 16.67
C ALA A 132 -10.67 -6.95 17.54
N ALA A 133 -10.53 -7.75 18.60
CA ALA A 133 -9.34 -7.69 19.43
C ALA A 133 -8.10 -8.13 18.63
N PRO A 134 -7.00 -7.36 18.66
CA PRO A 134 -5.75 -7.78 18.06
C PRO A 134 -5.21 -9.05 18.75
N PRO A 135 -4.46 -9.91 18.04
CA PRO A 135 -3.78 -11.04 18.67
C PRO A 135 -2.64 -10.53 19.58
N GLU A 136 -2.21 -11.32 20.57
CA GLU A 136 -1.20 -10.91 21.56
C GLU A 136 0.10 -10.36 20.95
N GLU A 137 0.51 -10.88 19.78
CA GLU A 137 1.74 -10.46 19.09
C GLU A 137 1.50 -9.61 17.83
N GLY A 138 0.26 -9.19 17.55
CA GLY A 138 -0.08 -8.46 16.32
C GLY A 138 -0.80 -7.15 16.57
N LEU A 139 -0.54 -6.16 15.71
CA LEU A 139 -1.10 -4.82 15.85
C LEU A 139 -2.57 -4.72 15.40
N ILE A 140 -2.91 -5.38 14.30
CA ILE A 140 -4.27 -5.38 13.74
C ILE A 140 -4.85 -6.79 13.85
N ALA A 141 -6.13 -6.88 14.16
CA ALA A 141 -6.84 -8.15 14.26
C ALA A 141 -6.85 -8.94 12.94
N GLN A 142 -7.01 -10.26 13.10
CA GLN A 142 -7.20 -11.21 12.01
C GLN A 142 -8.56 -11.87 12.18
N VAL A 143 -9.47 -11.63 11.24
CA VAL A 143 -10.87 -12.08 11.36
C VAL A 143 -11.13 -13.24 10.41
N GLY A 144 -11.74 -14.30 10.94
CA GLY A 144 -12.03 -15.51 10.18
C GLY A 144 -13.11 -15.30 9.10
N ARG A 145 -12.99 -16.05 8.00
CA ARG A 145 -13.91 -16.02 6.85
C ARG A 145 -15.36 -16.14 7.26
N ILE A 146 -15.68 -17.06 8.18
CA ILE A 146 -17.05 -17.30 8.66
C ILE A 146 -17.62 -16.04 9.30
N ALA A 147 -16.84 -15.30 10.09
CA ALA A 147 -17.31 -14.05 10.68
C ALA A 147 -17.52 -12.99 9.58
N LEU A 148 -16.58 -12.85 8.65
CA LEU A 148 -16.65 -11.81 7.61
C LEU A 148 -17.79 -12.01 6.59
N VAL A 149 -18.08 -13.23 6.15
CA VAL A 149 -19.20 -13.47 5.22
C VAL A 149 -20.57 -13.20 5.88
N ASN A 150 -20.63 -13.24 7.21
CA ASN A 150 -21.82 -12.94 8.00
C ASN A 150 -21.94 -11.46 8.39
N VAL A 151 -20.97 -10.61 8.05
CA VAL A 151 -21.05 -9.16 8.28
C VAL A 151 -22.21 -8.58 7.46
N ASP A 152 -23.05 -7.78 8.11
CA ASP A 152 -24.14 -7.05 7.46
C ASP A 152 -23.69 -5.63 7.11
N PRO A 153 -23.52 -5.28 5.81
CA PRO A 153 -23.08 -3.96 5.39
C PRO A 153 -24.11 -2.84 5.62
N LEU A 154 -25.38 -3.19 5.90
CA LEU A 154 -26.46 -2.22 6.13
C LEU A 154 -26.70 -1.92 7.61
N ARG A 155 -25.94 -2.56 8.51
CA ARG A 155 -26.07 -2.32 9.92
C ARG A 155 -25.31 -1.04 10.28
N GLU A 156 -26.06 0.05 10.45
CA GLU A 156 -25.55 1.31 11.01
C GLU A 156 -24.70 1.05 12.27
N PRO A 157 -23.59 1.78 12.48
CA PRO A 157 -22.80 1.66 13.68
C PRO A 157 -23.67 2.02 14.89
N ALA A 158 -23.78 1.10 15.84
CA ALA A 158 -24.37 1.37 17.15
C ALA A 158 -23.46 2.34 17.92
N GLY A 159 -23.57 3.64 17.66
CA GLY A 159 -22.65 4.63 18.24
C GLY A 159 -22.87 6.11 17.91
N ALA A 160 -23.93 6.48 17.17
CA ALA A 160 -24.32 7.88 16.98
C ALA A 160 -25.80 8.04 17.33
N GLY A 161 -26.10 8.16 18.62
CA GLY A 161 -27.48 8.24 19.09
C GLY A 161 -27.59 8.52 20.57
N ALA A 162 -27.09 9.66 21.02
CA ALA A 162 -27.53 10.28 22.26
C ALA A 162 -27.90 11.74 21.99
N ALA A 163 -29.08 12.11 22.48
CA ALA A 163 -29.76 13.41 22.46
C ALA A 163 -30.59 13.74 21.20
N GLY A 164 -31.88 13.39 21.28
CA GLY A 164 -32.91 13.84 20.33
C GLY A 164 -34.25 13.14 20.56
N GLU A 165 -34.89 13.37 21.70
CA GLU A 165 -36.30 13.04 21.89
C GLU A 165 -37.16 13.77 20.86
N GLY A 166 -38.00 13.04 20.11
CA GLY A 166 -39.09 13.66 19.36
C GLY A 166 -39.49 12.94 18.06
N GLY A 167 -40.40 11.98 18.19
CA GLY A 167 -41.49 11.83 17.22
C GLY A 167 -41.30 10.93 16.00
N SER A 168 -42.14 9.90 15.97
CA SER A 168 -42.82 9.35 14.78
C SER A 168 -42.10 8.27 13.96
N GLN A 169 -42.58 7.04 14.15
CA GLN A 169 -42.53 5.95 13.19
C GLN A 169 -43.18 6.36 11.85
N ALA A 170 -42.43 6.23 10.76
CA ALA A 170 -42.90 5.87 9.43
C ALA A 170 -41.73 5.16 8.74
N ALA A 171 -41.65 3.82 8.84
CA ALA A 171 -42.15 2.90 7.81
C ALA A 171 -41.44 3.09 6.46
N GLY A 172 -40.64 2.07 6.11
CA GLY A 172 -39.77 2.07 4.95
C GLY A 172 -40.46 2.30 3.61
N ALA A 173 -39.79 3.08 2.76
CA ALA A 173 -40.00 3.11 1.33
C ALA A 173 -38.73 3.63 0.64
N ALA A 174 -37.64 2.89 0.82
CA ALA A 174 -36.57 2.84 -0.18
C ALA A 174 -35.98 1.43 -0.13
N ALA A 175 -36.77 0.46 -0.59
CA ALA A 175 -36.23 -0.71 -1.24
C ALA A 175 -35.45 -0.22 -2.46
N ARG A 176 -34.21 0.24 -2.25
CA ARG A 176 -33.23 0.35 -3.31
C ARG A 176 -33.01 -1.09 -3.75
N GLY A 177 -33.44 -1.40 -4.98
CA GLY A 177 -33.38 -2.71 -5.62
C GLY A 177 -31.95 -3.19 -5.88
N GLY A 178 -31.15 -3.20 -4.82
CA GLY A 178 -29.83 -3.78 -4.77
C GLY A 178 -29.92 -5.23 -4.32
N ARG A 179 -29.32 -6.13 -5.07
CA ARG A 179 -29.38 -7.56 -4.78
C ARG A 179 -28.45 -7.80 -3.58
N LYS A 180 -29.01 -8.05 -2.39
CA LYS A 180 -28.21 -8.41 -1.20
C LYS A 180 -27.16 -9.46 -1.60
N LEU A 181 -25.88 -9.11 -1.43
CA LEU A 181 -24.77 -10.00 -1.73
C LEU A 181 -24.96 -11.34 -1.01
N SER A 182 -24.94 -12.45 -1.75
CA SER A 182 -25.06 -13.77 -1.15
C SER A 182 -23.79 -14.09 -0.36
N MET A 183 -23.85 -15.08 0.54
CA MET A 183 -22.66 -15.54 1.28
C MET A 183 -21.56 -16.07 0.34
N VAL A 184 -21.96 -16.66 -0.80
CA VAL A 184 -21.02 -17.13 -1.83
C VAL A 184 -20.32 -15.93 -2.46
N ASP A 185 -21.08 -14.91 -2.87
CA ASP A 185 -20.53 -13.69 -3.47
C ASP A 185 -19.57 -12.98 -2.51
N LYS A 186 -19.94 -12.88 -1.23
CA LYS A 186 -19.08 -12.33 -0.17
C LYS A 186 -17.78 -13.12 -0.01
N GLY A 187 -17.85 -14.45 -0.12
CA GLY A 187 -16.68 -15.32 -0.06
C GLY A 187 -15.71 -15.11 -1.22
N GLU A 188 -16.22 -14.92 -2.43
CA GLU A 188 -15.40 -14.61 -3.62
C GLU A 188 -14.86 -13.17 -3.59
N LEU A 189 -15.65 -12.22 -3.07
CA LEU A 189 -15.20 -10.85 -2.86
C LEU A 189 -14.01 -10.77 -1.91
N LEU A 190 -14.01 -11.53 -0.81
CA LEU A 190 -12.86 -11.58 0.12
C LEU A 190 -11.58 -12.03 -0.60
N LYS A 191 -11.67 -13.05 -1.46
CA LYS A 191 -10.52 -13.50 -2.27
C LYS A 191 -10.07 -12.42 -3.27
N GLY A 192 -11.03 -11.77 -3.94
CA GLY A 192 -10.74 -10.67 -4.85
C GLY A 192 -10.05 -9.50 -4.15
N PHE A 193 -10.50 -9.13 -2.95
CA PHE A 193 -9.86 -8.09 -2.15
C PHE A 193 -8.44 -8.48 -1.73
N VAL A 194 -8.16 -9.76 -1.46
CA VAL A 194 -6.80 -10.23 -1.20
C VAL A 194 -5.94 -10.14 -2.46
N GLN A 195 -6.44 -10.62 -3.59
CA GLN A 195 -5.73 -10.58 -4.87
C GLN A 195 -5.37 -9.15 -5.26
N ASP A 196 -6.26 -8.20 -5.01
CA ASP A 196 -6.07 -6.80 -5.37
C ASP A 196 -5.24 -6.03 -4.33
N GLY A 197 -4.84 -6.65 -3.20
CA GLY A 197 -4.04 -6.01 -2.16
C GLY A 197 -4.82 -5.18 -1.13
N TRP A 198 -6.15 -5.19 -1.18
CA TRP A 198 -7.03 -4.51 -0.22
C TRP A 198 -7.07 -5.24 1.12
N LEU A 199 -7.10 -6.57 1.10
CA LEU A 199 -6.99 -7.41 2.28
C LEU A 199 -5.69 -8.21 2.23
N HIS A 200 -5.26 -8.71 3.38
CA HIS A 200 -4.19 -9.68 3.48
C HIS A 200 -4.69 -10.92 4.21
N GLU A 201 -4.30 -12.10 3.74
CA GLU A 201 -4.62 -13.39 4.33
C GLU A 201 -3.36 -13.99 4.98
N PRO A 202 -3.04 -13.63 6.25
CA PRO A 202 -1.83 -14.11 6.92
C PRO A 202 -1.85 -15.62 7.17
N ARG A 203 -3.05 -16.20 7.29
CA ARG A 203 -3.27 -17.64 7.40
C ARG A 203 -4.59 -18.00 6.71
N GLN A 204 -4.67 -19.23 6.22
CA GLN A 204 -5.82 -19.68 5.45
C GLN A 204 -7.15 -19.41 6.17
N GLY A 205 -8.03 -18.68 5.52
CA GLY A 205 -9.35 -18.30 5.99
C GLY A 205 -9.39 -17.17 7.03
N TYR A 206 -8.30 -16.45 7.27
CA TYR A 206 -8.27 -15.28 8.16
C TYR A 206 -7.75 -14.07 7.43
N TYR A 207 -8.43 -12.93 7.60
CA TYR A 207 -8.15 -11.72 6.85
C TYR A 207 -7.83 -10.56 7.80
N THR A 208 -6.96 -9.67 7.32
CA THR A 208 -6.63 -8.39 7.95
C THR A 208 -6.49 -7.31 6.86
N MET A 209 -6.22 -6.07 7.25
CA MET A 209 -6.03 -4.96 6.30
C MET A 209 -4.82 -5.23 5.41
N GLY A 210 -4.97 -5.05 4.09
CA GLY A 210 -3.91 -5.21 3.11
C GLY A 210 -3.08 -3.94 2.89
N PRO A 211 -1.94 -4.03 2.19
CA PRO A 211 -1.05 -2.89 1.96
C PRO A 211 -1.74 -1.69 1.27
N ARG A 212 -2.64 -1.94 0.31
CA ARG A 212 -3.36 -0.85 -0.37
C ARG A 212 -4.34 -0.14 0.53
N THR A 213 -5.02 -0.86 1.43
CA THR A 213 -5.88 -0.23 2.44
C THR A 213 -5.08 0.69 3.35
N LEU A 214 -3.91 0.23 3.81
CA LEU A 214 -3.03 1.02 4.68
C LEU A 214 -2.31 2.16 3.95
N SER A 215 -2.30 2.18 2.62
CA SER A 215 -1.59 3.20 1.84
C SER A 215 -2.54 4.19 1.16
N GLU A 216 -3.57 3.69 0.49
CA GLU A 216 -4.55 4.49 -0.25
C GLU A 216 -5.67 5.03 0.64
N LEU A 217 -6.01 4.34 1.73
CA LEU A 217 -7.15 4.63 2.59
C LEU A 217 -6.72 4.92 4.03
N LYS A 218 -5.57 5.57 4.20
CA LYS A 218 -4.95 5.85 5.50
C LYS A 218 -5.95 6.41 6.51
N ASP A 219 -6.64 7.48 6.13
CA ASP A 219 -7.57 8.18 7.03
C ASP A 219 -8.73 7.27 7.45
N TYR A 220 -9.35 6.57 6.49
CA TYR A 220 -10.42 5.61 6.78
C TYR A 220 -9.93 4.42 7.62
N ALA A 221 -8.77 3.85 7.29
CA ALA A 221 -8.18 2.72 8.02
C ALA A 221 -7.91 3.09 9.48
N LEU A 222 -7.36 4.28 9.74
CA LEU A 222 -7.13 4.79 11.09
C LEU A 222 -8.47 5.05 11.81
N SER A 223 -9.49 5.56 11.12
CA SER A 223 -10.78 5.89 11.72
C SER A 223 -11.57 4.69 12.27
N VAL A 224 -11.34 3.49 11.71
CA VAL A 224 -12.05 2.26 12.14
C VAL A 224 -11.30 1.48 13.22
N LEU A 225 -10.07 1.86 13.53
CA LEU A 225 -9.22 1.20 14.53
C LEU A 225 -9.41 1.83 15.91
N HIS A 226 -9.08 1.08 16.96
CA HIS A 226 -8.95 1.63 18.31
C HIS A 226 -7.86 2.72 18.33
N PRO A 227 -8.03 3.85 19.05
CA PRO A 227 -7.08 4.98 19.01
C PRO A 227 -5.63 4.58 19.27
N GLU A 228 -5.37 3.73 20.26
CA GLU A 228 -4.01 3.25 20.59
C GLU A 228 -3.37 2.47 19.43
N VAL A 229 -4.17 1.64 18.74
CA VAL A 229 -3.72 0.86 17.57
C VAL A 229 -3.48 1.79 16.39
N ALA A 230 -4.35 2.79 16.20
CA ALA A 230 -4.21 3.78 15.12
C ALA A 230 -2.93 4.61 15.30
N GLU A 231 -2.63 5.08 16.51
CA GLU A 231 -1.41 5.83 16.83
C GLU A 231 -0.14 5.01 16.58
N GLU A 232 -0.10 3.76 17.06
CA GLU A 232 1.05 2.87 16.81
C GLU A 232 1.21 2.55 15.32
N LEU A 233 0.11 2.29 14.62
CA LEU A 233 0.11 2.03 13.19
C LEU A 233 0.68 3.21 12.39
N GLN A 234 0.23 4.42 12.71
CA GLN A 234 0.69 5.64 12.05
C GLN A 234 2.17 5.91 12.32
N ARG A 235 2.67 5.62 13.52
CA ARG A 235 4.06 5.87 13.90
C ARG A 235 5.04 4.88 13.26
N ASP A 236 4.69 3.60 13.23
CA ASP A 236 5.66 2.53 12.98
C ASP A 236 5.52 1.88 11.58
N TYR A 237 4.41 2.13 10.86
CA TYR A 237 4.07 1.42 9.63
C TYR A 237 3.64 2.31 8.44
N MET A 238 3.37 3.60 8.65
CA MET A 238 2.95 4.57 7.63
C MET A 238 3.94 5.73 7.51
#